data_AF-A0A7D9H3L6-F1
#
_entry.id   AF-A0A7D9H3L6-F1
#
_cell.length_a   1.000
_cell.length_b   1.000
_cell.length_c   1.000
_cell.angle_alpha   90.00
_cell.angle_beta   90.00
_cell.angle_gamma   90.00
#
_symmetry.space_group_name_H-M   'P 1'
#
loop_
_entity.id
_entity.type
_entity.pdbx_description
1 polymer ?
#
loop_
_entity_poly.entity_id
_entity_poly.type
_entity_poly.pdbx_seq_one_letter_code
_entity_poly.pdbx_strand_id
1 'polypeptide(L)'
;MGEKIRKKKKNYEPIRGSSSIKDKATIIISSLSTLPIDYITMQTNHKKGENNRDGRTGNNSKHWTFRRRTQNSRKENKNEHNDEETIKLERRKARFAKEQLEIKSNESKEFGLVSRGQDNRLQNDSSARNMLFDDTKRLIDDYRHKDQSIETRDQILMNFRKLRESILRIKSDEFVKSVLLASMHFSITIEHYQSYIPSMEKLLERESIDATFLKEKELEEVWLYFILHIVHFNKEYERGFSLLFEKVAGNGKRYHKMFYNDTIESMTNVQLTYKLIEAFTEHNYFEWLQMYNYLGTKTDDQVKQHIRSILKATALQDTLEDISKHYRAAILY
;
A
#
# COMPACT_ATOMS: atom_id res chain seq x y z
N MET A 1 -36.96 46.33 45.27
CA MET A 1 -35.92 45.40 44.81
C MET A 1 -35.90 45.45 43.30
N GLY A 2 -34.83 45.98 42.69
CA GLY A 2 -34.72 46.11 41.23
C GLY A 2 -33.24 46.20 40.87
N GLU A 3 -32.63 45.07 40.56
CA GLU A 3 -31.21 44.95 40.22
C GLU A 3 -30.98 45.27 38.74
N LYS A 4 -30.17 46.31 38.48
CA LYS A 4 -29.72 46.71 37.14
C LYS A 4 -28.51 45.88 36.74
N ILE A 5 -28.68 45.00 35.74
CA ILE A 5 -27.57 44.27 35.10
C ILE A 5 -26.85 45.20 34.10
N ARG A 6 -25.57 45.46 34.37
CA ARG A 6 -24.69 46.33 33.56
C ARG A 6 -23.90 45.47 32.57
N LYS A 7 -24.27 45.48 31.28
CA LYS A 7 -23.54 44.80 30.20
C LYS A 7 -22.24 45.56 29.85
N LYS A 8 -21.08 44.95 30.08
CA LYS A 8 -19.77 45.44 29.58
C LYS A 8 -19.60 45.02 28.12
N LYS A 9 -19.51 45.98 27.20
CA LYS A 9 -19.01 45.76 25.83
C LYS A 9 -17.49 45.59 25.88
N LYS A 10 -16.97 44.46 25.40
CA LYS A 10 -15.54 44.28 25.11
C LYS A 10 -15.28 44.79 23.69
N ASN A 11 -14.42 45.79 23.55
CA ASN A 11 -13.86 46.20 22.27
C ASN A 11 -12.78 45.19 21.87
N TYR A 12 -12.92 44.61 20.68
CA TYR A 12 -11.87 43.83 20.04
C TYR A 12 -11.06 44.77 19.15
N GLU A 13 -9.76 44.86 19.40
CA GLU A 13 -8.81 45.49 18.48
C GLU A 13 -8.47 44.52 17.34
N PRO A 14 -8.35 45.00 16.09
CA PRO A 14 -7.99 44.17 14.97
C PRO A 14 -6.49 43.83 15.00
N ILE A 15 -6.19 42.52 15.03
CA ILE A 15 -4.83 42.00 14.93
C ILE A 15 -4.27 42.33 13.54
N ARG A 16 -3.39 43.34 13.46
CA ARG A 16 -2.56 43.62 12.28
C ARG A 16 -1.42 42.61 12.21
N GLY A 17 -1.58 41.60 11.38
CA GLY A 17 -0.57 40.58 11.13
C GLY A 17 -0.90 39.68 9.95
N SER A 18 -1.34 40.27 8.82
CA SER A 18 -1.53 39.53 7.57
C SER A 18 -0.18 39.38 6.86
N SER A 19 0.63 38.39 7.23
CA SER A 19 1.64 37.89 6.29
C SER A 19 0.89 37.34 5.08
N SER A 20 1.33 37.70 3.87
CA SER A 20 0.63 37.34 2.64
C SER A 20 0.47 35.83 2.56
N ILE A 21 -0.72 35.36 2.15
CA ILE A 21 -1.00 33.93 1.92
C ILE A 21 0.05 33.34 0.96
N LYS A 22 0.60 34.16 0.06
CA LYS A 22 1.69 33.79 -0.86
C LYS A 22 2.98 33.41 -0.12
N ASP A 23 3.30 34.09 0.98
CA ASP A 23 4.54 33.83 1.73
C ASP A 23 4.45 32.50 2.50
N LYS A 24 3.26 32.19 3.04
CA LYS A 24 3.04 30.92 3.76
C LYS A 24 3.03 29.70 2.83
N ALA A 25 2.45 29.83 1.64
CA ALA A 25 2.47 28.76 0.64
C ALA A 25 3.89 28.49 0.10
N THR A 26 4.69 29.53 -0.08
CA THR A 26 6.08 29.42 -0.56
C THR A 26 6.96 28.67 0.45
N ILE A 27 6.78 28.93 1.75
CA ILE A 27 7.52 28.22 2.81
C ILE A 27 7.19 26.72 2.82
N ILE A 28 5.91 26.34 2.67
CA ILE A 28 5.48 24.93 2.65
C ILE A 28 5.98 24.19 1.39
N ILE A 29 6.02 24.85 0.23
CA ILE A 29 6.53 24.23 -1.01
C ILE A 29 8.05 24.03 -0.92
N SER A 30 8.79 24.97 -0.32
CA SER A 30 10.25 24.89 -0.17
C SER A 30 10.71 23.79 0.80
N SER A 31 9.88 23.41 1.78
CA SER A 31 10.17 22.30 2.69
C SER A 31 9.81 20.92 2.13
N LEU A 32 9.01 20.86 1.06
CA LEU A 32 8.64 19.61 0.37
C LEU A 32 9.59 19.27 -0.80
N SER A 33 10.32 20.25 -1.35
CA SER A 33 11.26 20.06 -2.47
C SER A 33 12.58 19.38 -2.09
N THR A 34 12.79 19.01 -0.82
CA THR A 34 13.98 18.28 -0.34
C THR A 34 13.78 16.76 -0.25
N LEU A 35 12.62 16.23 -0.67
CA LEU A 35 12.42 14.78 -0.75
C LEU A 35 13.06 14.23 -2.04
N PRO A 36 13.88 13.17 -1.96
CA PRO A 36 14.50 12.57 -3.14
C PRO A 36 13.43 11.99 -4.08
N ILE A 37 13.34 12.56 -5.28
CA ILE A 37 12.35 12.26 -6.34
C ILE A 37 12.60 10.89 -6.98
N ASP A 38 13.77 10.29 -6.77
CA ASP A 38 14.24 9.11 -7.53
C ASP A 38 13.55 7.77 -7.17
N TYR A 39 12.61 7.74 -6.22
CA TYR A 39 12.00 6.48 -5.77
C TYR A 39 10.60 6.18 -6.37
N ILE A 40 9.97 7.12 -7.07
CA ILE A 40 8.55 7.00 -7.48
C ILE A 40 8.38 6.42 -8.90
N THR A 41 9.41 6.43 -9.73
CA THR A 41 9.30 6.06 -11.17
C THR A 41 9.21 4.55 -11.45
N MET A 42 9.36 3.67 -10.46
CA MET A 42 9.26 2.21 -10.70
C MET A 42 7.86 1.59 -10.54
N GLN A 43 6.85 2.32 -10.02
CA GLN A 43 5.53 1.72 -9.73
C GLN A 43 4.36 2.19 -10.62
N THR A 44 4.56 3.11 -11.57
CA THR A 44 3.47 3.72 -12.35
C THR A 44 3.14 3.06 -13.69
N ASN A 45 3.74 1.91 -14.04
CA ASN A 45 3.50 1.25 -15.34
C ASN A 45 2.23 0.37 -15.46
N HIS A 46 1.19 0.60 -14.64
CA HIS A 46 -0.08 -0.11 -14.75
C HIS A 46 -1.30 0.81 -14.69
N LYS A 47 -1.38 1.81 -15.56
CA LYS A 47 -2.67 2.43 -15.95
C LYS A 47 -2.66 2.80 -17.44
N LYS A 48 -3.21 1.91 -18.27
CA LYS A 48 -4.00 2.20 -19.49
C LYS A 48 -4.44 0.90 -20.17
N GLY A 49 -5.58 0.39 -19.71
CA GLY A 49 -6.39 -0.59 -20.44
C GLY A 49 -7.76 0.01 -20.68
N GLU A 50 -7.85 1.01 -21.57
CA GLU A 50 -9.13 1.54 -22.03
C GLU A 50 -9.59 0.79 -23.27
N ASN A 51 -10.82 0.28 -23.18
CA ASN A 51 -11.60 -0.30 -24.25
C ASN A 51 -11.90 0.75 -25.32
N ASN A 52 -11.64 0.45 -26.60
CA ASN A 52 -12.51 0.87 -27.71
C ASN A 52 -12.10 0.30 -29.08
N ARG A 53 -13.15 -0.07 -29.84
CA ARG A 53 -13.30 -0.15 -31.31
C ARG A 53 -13.04 -1.47 -32.06
N ASP A 54 -14.18 -2.05 -32.44
CA ASP A 54 -14.54 -2.50 -33.79
C ASP A 54 -13.68 -1.98 -34.96
N GLY A 55 -13.46 -2.86 -35.94
CA GLY A 55 -13.38 -2.44 -37.34
C GLY A 55 -12.13 -2.85 -38.13
N ARG A 56 -12.25 -4.00 -38.81
CA ARG A 56 -11.81 -4.29 -40.19
C ARG A 56 -10.42 -3.85 -40.72
N THR A 57 -9.73 -4.88 -41.21
CA THR A 57 -8.90 -4.96 -42.44
C THR A 57 -7.61 -4.13 -42.51
N GLY A 58 -6.50 -4.84 -42.61
CA GLY A 58 -5.22 -4.27 -43.03
C GLY A 58 -4.14 -5.34 -43.15
N ASN A 59 -4.09 -5.99 -44.32
CA ASN A 59 -2.95 -6.75 -44.81
C ASN A 59 -1.65 -5.98 -44.55
N ASN A 60 -0.70 -6.60 -43.84
CA ASN A 60 0.72 -6.35 -44.08
C ASN A 60 1.56 -7.54 -43.59
N SER A 61 1.63 -8.51 -44.49
CA SER A 61 2.75 -9.43 -44.64
C SER A 61 4.09 -8.69 -44.50
N LYS A 62 4.80 -8.95 -43.39
CA LYS A 62 6.23 -8.67 -43.27
C LYS A 62 6.99 -9.98 -43.24
N HIS A 63 7.18 -10.51 -44.44
CA HIS A 63 8.47 -10.92 -44.98
C HIS A 63 9.50 -11.38 -43.94
N TRP A 64 9.41 -12.65 -43.54
CA TRP A 64 10.58 -13.39 -43.07
C TRP A 64 11.46 -13.64 -44.31
N THR A 65 12.64 -13.05 -44.33
CA THR A 65 13.64 -13.29 -45.37
C THR A 65 14.14 -14.72 -45.24
N PHE A 66 13.71 -15.54 -46.20
CA PHE A 66 14.13 -16.92 -46.41
C PHE A 66 15.63 -16.93 -46.70
N ARG A 67 16.46 -17.12 -45.67
CA ARG A 67 17.90 -17.37 -45.83
C ARG A 67 18.04 -18.70 -46.57
N ARG A 68 18.37 -18.62 -47.87
CA ARG A 68 18.74 -19.77 -48.72
C ARG A 68 19.79 -20.60 -47.98
N ARG A 69 19.36 -21.77 -47.50
CA ARG A 69 20.23 -22.81 -46.98
C ARG A 69 20.93 -23.42 -48.20
N THR A 70 22.22 -23.12 -48.33
CA THR A 70 23.13 -23.80 -49.24
C THR A 70 23.09 -25.29 -48.94
N GLN A 71 22.57 -26.08 -49.87
CA GLN A 71 22.73 -27.52 -49.89
C GLN A 71 24.21 -27.81 -50.21
N ASN A 72 25.03 -27.95 -49.17
CA ASN A 72 26.28 -28.68 -49.28
C ASN A 72 26.04 -30.11 -48.81
N SER A 73 26.00 -31.00 -49.79
CA SER A 73 26.12 -32.44 -49.62
C SER A 73 27.40 -32.76 -48.83
N ARG A 74 27.25 -33.00 -47.52
CA ARG A 74 28.32 -33.59 -46.71
C ARG A 74 27.86 -34.99 -46.30
N LYS A 75 28.51 -35.95 -46.95
CA LYS A 75 28.55 -37.39 -46.66
C LYS A 75 28.24 -37.69 -45.19
N GLU A 76 27.22 -38.52 -45.01
CA GLU A 76 26.81 -39.11 -43.74
C GLU A 76 27.94 -39.99 -43.17
N ASN A 77 28.56 -39.54 -42.08
CA ASN A 77 29.15 -40.45 -41.09
C ASN A 77 28.11 -40.61 -39.97
N LYS A 78 27.26 -41.65 -40.11
CA LYS A 78 26.02 -41.82 -39.34
C LYS A 78 26.18 -42.47 -37.95
N ASN A 79 27.41 -42.70 -37.47
CA ASN A 79 27.62 -43.48 -36.23
C ASN A 79 28.29 -42.74 -35.05
N GLU A 80 28.75 -41.50 -35.20
CA GLU A 80 29.43 -40.78 -34.09
C GLU A 80 28.59 -39.64 -33.47
N HIS A 81 27.47 -39.26 -34.08
CA HIS A 81 26.70 -38.08 -33.61
C HIS A 81 25.74 -38.38 -32.44
N ASN A 82 25.38 -39.65 -32.24
CA ASN A 82 24.44 -40.07 -31.20
C ASN A 82 25.07 -40.00 -29.80
N ASP A 83 26.39 -40.21 -29.71
CA ASP A 83 27.13 -40.19 -28.45
C ASP A 83 27.32 -38.75 -27.94
N GLU A 84 27.42 -37.77 -28.83
CA GLU A 84 27.59 -36.37 -28.42
C GLU A 84 26.29 -35.74 -27.89
N GLU A 85 25.14 -36.13 -28.44
CA GLU A 85 23.83 -35.68 -27.94
C GLU A 85 23.47 -36.33 -26.61
N THR A 86 23.78 -37.62 -26.43
CA THR A 86 23.58 -38.32 -25.15
C THR A 86 24.46 -37.72 -24.06
N ILE A 87 25.74 -37.43 -24.34
CA ILE A 87 26.64 -36.73 -23.41
C ILE A 87 26.11 -35.32 -23.06
N LYS A 88 25.57 -34.57 -24.04
CA LYS A 88 24.96 -33.25 -23.76
C LYS A 88 23.68 -33.36 -22.91
N LEU A 89 22.87 -34.39 -23.12
CA LEU A 89 21.67 -34.67 -22.34
C LEU A 89 22.03 -35.07 -20.90
N GLU A 90 23.02 -35.93 -20.72
CA GLU A 90 23.52 -36.33 -19.41
C GLU A 90 24.14 -35.15 -18.66
N ARG A 91 24.92 -34.30 -19.32
CA ARG A 91 25.42 -33.05 -18.71
C ARG A 91 24.31 -32.09 -18.31
N ARG A 92 23.18 -32.06 -19.03
CA ARG A 92 21.99 -31.29 -18.61
C ARG A 92 21.34 -31.93 -17.39
N LYS A 93 21.09 -33.25 -17.40
CA LYS A 93 20.53 -33.98 -16.26
C LYS A 93 21.40 -33.85 -15.00
N ALA A 94 22.72 -33.94 -15.13
CA ALA A 94 23.67 -33.78 -14.03
C ALA A 94 23.68 -32.35 -13.47
N ARG A 95 23.60 -31.33 -14.34
CA ARG A 95 23.46 -29.93 -13.89
C ARG A 95 22.16 -29.70 -13.13
N PHE A 96 21.04 -30.19 -13.66
CA PHE A 96 19.75 -30.12 -12.97
C PHE A 96 19.74 -30.90 -11.65
N ALA A 97 20.38 -32.07 -11.58
CA ALA A 97 20.48 -32.85 -10.35
C ALA A 97 21.35 -32.16 -9.29
N LYS A 98 22.47 -31.56 -9.70
CA LYS A 98 23.36 -30.80 -8.80
C LYS A 98 22.68 -29.54 -8.29
N GLU A 99 22.02 -28.80 -9.16
CA GLU A 99 21.22 -27.62 -8.80
C GLU A 99 20.10 -28.00 -7.83
N GLN A 100 19.40 -29.12 -8.05
CA GLN A 100 18.41 -29.63 -7.10
C GLN A 100 19.01 -30.05 -5.76
N LEU A 101 20.24 -30.59 -5.71
CA LEU A 101 20.88 -30.95 -4.45
C LEU A 101 21.35 -29.72 -3.67
N GLU A 102 21.93 -28.73 -4.35
CA GLU A 102 22.34 -27.45 -3.74
C GLU A 102 21.10 -26.69 -3.23
N ILE A 103 20.04 -26.63 -4.04
CA ILE A 103 18.73 -26.09 -3.65
C ILE A 103 18.17 -26.84 -2.44
N LYS A 104 18.12 -28.19 -2.43
CA LYS A 104 17.64 -28.97 -1.27
C LYS A 104 18.44 -28.73 0.00
N SER A 105 19.75 -28.54 -0.13
CA SER A 105 20.62 -28.28 1.03
C SER A 105 20.34 -26.91 1.66
N ASN A 106 20.04 -25.89 0.85
CA ASN A 106 19.67 -24.55 1.30
C ASN A 106 18.18 -24.40 1.68
N GLU A 107 17.26 -25.10 1.00
CA GLU A 107 15.82 -25.20 1.29
C GLU A 107 15.53 -25.83 2.66
N SER A 108 16.48 -26.56 3.23
CA SER A 108 16.33 -27.12 4.56
C SER A 108 16.07 -26.04 5.62
N LYS A 109 16.56 -24.81 5.42
CA LYS A 109 16.42 -23.69 6.36
C LYS A 109 15.35 -22.67 5.98
N GLU A 110 15.10 -22.45 4.69
CA GLU A 110 14.14 -21.43 4.23
C GLU A 110 12.81 -22.06 3.81
N PHE A 111 11.69 -21.47 4.24
CA PHE A 111 10.36 -21.88 3.80
C PHE A 111 10.07 -21.44 2.36
N GLY A 112 9.43 -22.29 1.57
CA GLY A 112 8.95 -21.97 0.21
C GLY A 112 7.54 -21.39 0.16
N LEU A 113 7.08 -21.02 -1.05
CA LEU A 113 5.69 -20.59 -1.30
C LEU A 113 4.77 -21.79 -1.54
N VAL A 114 3.65 -21.81 -0.81
CA VAL A 114 2.62 -22.85 -0.94
C VAL A 114 1.96 -22.80 -2.32
N SER A 115 1.65 -21.59 -2.81
CA SER A 115 0.99 -21.36 -4.11
C SER A 115 1.76 -21.92 -5.30
N ARG A 116 3.07 -22.12 -5.14
CA ARG A 116 3.96 -22.70 -6.16
C ARG A 116 4.28 -24.17 -5.92
N GLY A 117 3.70 -24.78 -4.88
CA GLY A 117 3.99 -26.16 -4.46
C GLY A 117 5.43 -26.35 -3.98
N GLN A 118 6.13 -25.27 -3.58
CA GLN A 118 7.53 -25.35 -3.17
C GLN A 118 7.67 -25.95 -1.77
N ASP A 119 6.79 -25.55 -0.84
CA ASP A 119 6.86 -26.00 0.55
C ASP A 119 5.48 -25.99 1.20
N ASN A 120 5.06 -27.13 1.74
CA ASN A 120 3.79 -27.29 2.46
C ASN A 120 4.00 -27.42 3.97
N ARG A 121 5.24 -27.35 4.49
CA ARG A 121 5.54 -27.47 5.92
C ARG A 121 4.75 -26.45 6.72
N LEU A 122 4.71 -25.20 6.26
CA LEU A 122 3.96 -24.12 6.93
C LEU A 122 2.45 -24.37 6.99
N GLN A 123 1.85 -25.13 6.08
CA GLN A 123 0.41 -25.44 6.17
C GLN A 123 0.13 -26.49 7.26
N ASN A 124 1.01 -27.46 7.41
CA ASN A 124 0.79 -28.62 8.25
C ASN A 124 1.38 -28.45 9.67
N ASP A 125 2.36 -27.58 9.85
CA ASP A 125 3.08 -27.39 11.11
C ASP A 125 2.83 -25.98 11.69
N SER A 126 2.12 -25.93 12.82
CA SER A 126 1.87 -24.68 13.56
C SER A 126 3.13 -24.12 14.22
N SER A 127 4.06 -24.98 14.65
CA SER A 127 5.33 -24.55 15.26
C SER A 127 6.18 -23.82 14.23
N ALA A 128 6.29 -24.37 13.02
CA ALA A 128 6.99 -23.73 11.90
C ALA A 128 6.43 -22.34 11.55
N ARG A 129 5.09 -22.18 11.56
CA ARG A 129 4.46 -20.86 11.35
C ARG A 129 4.80 -19.87 12.45
N ASN A 130 4.77 -20.30 13.71
CA ASN A 130 5.11 -19.44 14.84
C ASN A 130 6.57 -18.99 14.77
N MET A 131 7.50 -19.90 14.49
CA MET A 131 8.92 -19.57 14.31
C MET A 131 9.12 -18.52 13.21
N LEU A 132 8.56 -18.75 12.02
CA LEU A 132 8.67 -17.78 10.91
C LEU A 132 8.05 -16.43 11.27
N PHE A 133 6.92 -16.41 11.98
CA PHE A 133 6.27 -15.17 12.39
C PHE A 133 7.10 -14.39 13.42
N ASP A 134 7.68 -15.07 14.40
CA ASP A 134 8.54 -14.45 15.40
C ASP A 134 9.85 -13.92 14.79
N ASP A 135 10.45 -14.68 13.87
CA ASP A 135 11.61 -14.20 13.10
C ASP A 135 11.25 -12.98 12.25
N THR A 136 10.06 -12.96 11.65
CA THR A 136 9.58 -11.81 10.86
C THR A 136 9.36 -10.59 11.74
N LYS A 137 8.86 -10.74 12.98
CA LYS A 137 8.75 -9.63 13.94
C LYS A 137 10.12 -9.05 14.29
N ARG A 138 11.12 -9.91 14.55
CA ARG A 138 12.49 -9.45 14.80
C ARG A 138 13.06 -8.68 13.62
N LEU A 139 12.83 -9.15 12.40
CA LEU A 139 13.23 -8.43 11.18
C LEU A 139 12.54 -7.06 11.06
N ILE A 140 11.27 -6.95 11.44
CA ILE A 140 10.56 -5.66 11.46
C ILE A 140 11.20 -4.71 12.47
N ASP A 141 11.53 -5.19 13.67
CA ASP A 141 12.18 -4.38 14.70
C ASP A 141 13.58 -3.92 14.24
N ASP A 142 14.35 -4.82 13.63
CA ASP A 142 15.63 -4.49 13.02
C ASP A 142 15.48 -3.50 11.86
N TYR A 143 14.45 -3.64 11.03
CA TYR A 143 14.14 -2.69 9.95
C TYR A 143 13.82 -1.30 10.49
N ARG A 144 13.09 -1.22 11.61
CA ARG A 144 12.72 0.05 12.23
C ARG A 144 13.90 0.76 12.88
N HIS A 145 14.87 0.03 13.42
CA HIS A 145 15.90 0.60 14.31
C HIS A 145 17.33 0.54 13.77
N LYS A 146 17.63 -0.34 12.81
CA LYS A 146 19.00 -0.62 12.37
C LYS A 146 19.18 -0.52 10.87
N ASP A 147 18.37 -1.25 10.10
CA ASP A 147 18.60 -1.46 8.68
C ASP A 147 17.32 -1.30 7.85
N GLN A 148 17.13 -0.10 7.28
CA GLN A 148 16.02 0.21 6.37
C GLN A 148 16.34 -0.19 4.91
N SER A 149 17.18 -1.21 4.71
CA SER A 149 17.53 -1.71 3.38
C SER A 149 16.32 -2.27 2.63
N ILE A 150 16.40 -2.22 1.30
CA ILE A 150 15.39 -2.76 0.40
C ILE A 150 15.33 -4.29 0.54
N GLU A 151 16.48 -4.92 0.75
CA GLU A 151 16.64 -6.35 0.94
C GLU A 151 15.89 -6.84 2.18
N THR A 152 16.08 -6.16 3.33
CA THR A 152 15.36 -6.48 4.58
C THR A 152 13.85 -6.27 4.41
N ARG A 153 13.44 -5.17 3.75
CA ARG A 153 12.03 -4.90 3.44
C ARG A 153 11.40 -6.02 2.61
N ASP A 154 12.06 -6.43 1.53
CA ASP A 154 11.55 -7.43 0.60
C ASP A 154 11.53 -8.82 1.25
N GLN A 155 12.49 -9.13 2.13
CA GLN A 155 12.46 -10.35 2.94
C GLN A 155 11.25 -10.39 3.89
N ILE A 156 10.94 -9.28 4.58
CA ILE A 156 9.77 -9.21 5.46
C ILE A 156 8.48 -9.40 4.65
N LEU A 157 8.35 -8.73 3.50
CA LEU A 157 7.20 -8.89 2.60
C LEU A 157 7.05 -10.34 2.12
N MET A 158 8.17 -10.98 1.78
CA MET A 158 8.19 -12.38 1.36
C MET A 158 7.77 -13.32 2.48
N ASN A 159 8.25 -13.10 3.71
CA ASN A 159 7.84 -13.90 4.86
C ASN A 159 6.34 -13.74 5.15
N PHE A 160 5.81 -12.51 5.10
CA PHE A 160 4.37 -12.30 5.23
C PHE A 160 3.56 -12.94 4.10
N ARG A 161 4.08 -12.97 2.86
CA ARG A 161 3.44 -13.71 1.77
C ARG A 161 3.38 -15.21 2.10
N LYS A 162 4.50 -15.82 2.50
CA LYS A 162 4.55 -17.24 2.91
C LYS A 162 3.57 -17.54 4.05
N LEU A 163 3.54 -16.69 5.07
CA LEU A 163 2.61 -16.81 6.20
C LEU A 163 1.14 -16.68 5.76
N ARG A 164 0.80 -15.67 4.94
CA ARG A 164 -0.57 -15.49 4.43
C ARG A 164 -1.06 -16.68 3.60
N GLU A 165 -0.20 -17.25 2.75
CA GLU A 165 -0.53 -18.46 1.98
C GLU A 165 -0.73 -19.68 2.90
N SER A 166 0.05 -19.78 3.99
CA SER A 166 -0.03 -20.89 4.94
C SER A 166 -1.35 -20.91 5.73
N ILE A 167 -1.96 -19.74 5.98
CA ILE A 167 -3.17 -19.58 6.79
C ILE A 167 -4.48 -19.61 5.98
N LEU A 168 -4.43 -19.71 4.65
CA LEU A 168 -5.64 -19.67 3.79
C LEU A 168 -6.68 -20.74 4.14
N ARG A 169 -6.24 -21.95 4.50
CA ARG A 169 -7.09 -23.10 4.83
C ARG A 169 -7.38 -23.23 6.33
N ILE A 170 -6.80 -22.36 7.16
CA ILE A 170 -6.94 -22.43 8.61
C ILE A 170 -8.22 -21.70 9.01
N LYS A 171 -8.96 -22.28 9.96
CA LYS A 171 -10.10 -21.62 10.60
C LYS A 171 -9.63 -20.33 11.27
N SER A 172 -10.48 -19.31 11.31
CA SER A 172 -10.16 -18.06 11.98
C SER A 172 -9.76 -18.33 13.43
N ASP A 173 -8.52 -18.00 13.79
CA ASP A 173 -7.98 -18.08 15.13
C ASP A 173 -7.14 -16.81 15.43
N GLU A 174 -6.64 -16.69 16.67
CA GLU A 174 -5.86 -15.53 17.09
C GLU A 174 -4.55 -15.38 16.31
N PHE A 175 -3.98 -16.50 15.84
CA PHE A 175 -2.75 -16.49 15.06
C PHE A 175 -2.98 -15.93 13.66
N VAL A 176 -4.03 -16.38 12.97
CA VAL A 176 -4.49 -15.87 11.66
C VAL A 176 -4.69 -14.36 11.74
N LYS A 177 -5.37 -13.88 12.79
CA LYS A 177 -5.58 -12.45 13.03
C LYS A 177 -4.26 -11.70 13.18
N SER A 178 -3.37 -12.21 14.03
CA SER A 178 -2.08 -11.60 14.31
C SER A 178 -1.20 -11.48 13.06
N VAL A 179 -1.17 -12.54 12.22
CA VAL A 179 -0.43 -12.53 10.94
C VAL A 179 -1.00 -11.49 9.98
N LEU A 180 -2.33 -11.43 9.84
CA LEU A 180 -2.98 -10.51 8.91
C LEU A 180 -2.81 -9.04 9.34
N LEU A 181 -3.03 -8.73 10.63
CA LEU A 181 -2.82 -7.38 11.16
C LEU A 181 -1.35 -6.94 11.06
N ALA A 182 -0.41 -7.80 11.44
CA ALA A 182 1.02 -7.47 11.32
C ALA A 182 1.45 -7.27 9.86
N SER A 183 0.97 -8.13 8.95
CA SER A 183 1.22 -8.00 7.51
C SER A 183 0.65 -6.69 6.96
N MET A 184 -0.57 -6.32 7.36
CA MET A 184 -1.22 -5.07 6.99
C MET A 184 -0.41 -3.87 7.50
N HIS A 185 -0.14 -3.79 8.80
CA HIS A 185 0.58 -2.65 9.41
C HIS A 185 1.95 -2.43 8.80
N PHE A 186 2.74 -3.50 8.65
CA PHE A 186 4.05 -3.38 8.02
C PHE A 186 3.94 -2.88 6.57
N SER A 187 3.04 -3.47 5.79
CA SER A 187 2.83 -3.10 4.38
C SER A 187 2.34 -1.66 4.23
N ILE A 188 1.50 -1.16 5.14
CA ILE A 188 1.11 0.26 5.19
C ILE A 188 2.33 1.14 5.49
N THR A 189 3.12 0.78 6.50
CA THR A 189 4.31 1.54 6.92
C THR A 189 5.26 1.81 5.75
N ILE A 190 5.41 0.82 4.86
CA ILE A 190 6.27 0.91 3.67
C ILE A 190 5.52 1.29 2.39
N GLU A 191 4.28 1.77 2.49
CA GLU A 191 3.49 2.28 1.36
C GLU A 191 3.17 1.23 0.27
N HIS A 192 3.18 -0.06 0.63
CA HIS A 192 3.05 -1.18 -0.31
C HIS A 192 1.61 -1.71 -0.43
N TYR A 193 0.79 -1.02 -1.24
CA TYR A 193 -0.65 -1.32 -1.38
C TYR A 193 -0.98 -2.71 -1.90
N GLN A 194 -0.15 -3.27 -2.78
CA GLN A 194 -0.30 -4.63 -3.28
C GLN A 194 -0.26 -5.68 -2.17
N SER A 195 0.30 -5.34 -1.00
CA SER A 195 0.36 -6.23 0.15
C SER A 195 -0.69 -5.89 1.21
N TYR A 196 -0.92 -4.61 1.54
CA TYR A 196 -1.87 -4.28 2.61
C TYR A 196 -3.34 -4.51 2.22
N ILE A 197 -3.73 -4.29 0.95
CA ILE A 197 -5.12 -4.46 0.51
C ILE A 197 -5.62 -5.90 0.66
N PRO A 198 -4.91 -6.93 0.14
CA PRO A 198 -5.35 -8.30 0.35
C PRO A 198 -5.46 -8.70 1.82
N SER A 199 -4.61 -8.12 2.69
CA SER A 199 -4.68 -8.36 4.13
C SER A 199 -5.92 -7.71 4.76
N MET A 200 -6.25 -6.46 4.39
CA MET A 200 -7.47 -5.78 4.83
C MET A 200 -8.73 -6.51 4.38
N GLU A 201 -8.81 -6.87 3.09
CA GLU A 201 -9.96 -7.60 2.55
C GLU A 201 -10.15 -8.92 3.27
N LYS A 202 -9.07 -9.65 3.55
CA LYS A 202 -9.17 -10.91 4.28
C LYS A 202 -9.59 -10.73 5.73
N LEU A 203 -9.13 -9.68 6.41
CA LEU A 203 -9.56 -9.33 7.77
C LEU A 203 -11.07 -9.05 7.80
N LEU A 204 -11.56 -8.22 6.88
CA LEU A 204 -12.98 -7.87 6.76
C LEU A 204 -13.84 -9.07 6.35
N GLU A 205 -13.36 -9.93 5.45
CA GLU A 205 -14.03 -11.19 5.09
C GLU A 205 -14.20 -12.08 6.32
N ARG A 206 -13.15 -12.29 7.12
CA ARG A 206 -13.23 -13.12 8.33
C ARG A 206 -14.16 -12.51 9.38
N GLU A 207 -14.12 -11.20 9.56
CA GLU A 207 -15.03 -10.48 10.47
C GLU A 207 -16.49 -10.62 10.05
N SER A 208 -16.78 -10.62 8.74
CA SER A 208 -18.15 -10.83 8.25
C SER A 208 -18.70 -12.23 8.55
N ILE A 209 -17.81 -13.21 8.73
CA ILE A 209 -18.15 -14.60 9.07
C ILE A 209 -18.24 -14.77 10.59
N ASP A 210 -17.35 -14.12 11.33
CA ASP A 210 -17.26 -14.17 12.79
C ASP A 210 -17.03 -12.75 13.34
N ALA A 211 -18.10 -12.12 13.81
CA ALA A 211 -18.11 -10.76 14.34
C ALA A 211 -17.33 -10.57 15.66
N THR A 212 -16.70 -11.64 16.17
CA THR A 212 -15.81 -11.59 17.35
C THR A 212 -14.35 -11.71 16.96
N PHE A 213 -14.05 -11.83 15.66
CA PHE A 213 -12.70 -12.00 15.16
C PHE A 213 -11.84 -10.76 15.45
N LEU A 214 -12.32 -9.56 15.12
CA LEU A 214 -11.67 -8.28 15.40
C LEU A 214 -12.26 -7.59 16.62
N LYS A 215 -11.41 -6.94 17.41
CA LYS A 215 -11.88 -6.01 18.44
C LYS A 215 -12.43 -4.75 17.76
N GLU A 216 -13.35 -4.05 18.43
CA GLU A 216 -13.97 -2.82 17.89
C GLU A 216 -12.92 -1.81 17.37
N LYS A 217 -11.82 -1.61 18.11
CA LYS A 217 -10.72 -0.71 17.70
C LYS A 217 -9.94 -1.22 16.48
N GLU A 218 -9.68 -2.52 16.40
CA GLU A 218 -8.99 -3.16 15.27
C GLU A 218 -9.87 -3.07 14.01
N LEU A 219 -11.18 -3.29 14.16
CA LEU A 219 -12.15 -3.17 13.08
C LEU A 219 -12.28 -1.73 12.58
N GLU A 220 -12.39 -0.76 13.49
CA GLU A 220 -12.40 0.67 13.16
C GLU A 220 -11.14 1.05 12.37
N GLU A 221 -9.96 0.62 12.85
CA GLU A 221 -8.68 0.85 12.19
C GLU A 221 -8.65 0.29 10.75
N VAL A 222 -9.01 -0.98 10.56
CA VAL A 222 -9.02 -1.62 9.23
C VAL A 222 -9.96 -0.88 8.28
N TRP A 223 -11.14 -0.48 8.73
CA TRP A 223 -12.08 0.29 7.91
C TRP A 223 -11.55 1.66 7.53
N LEU A 224 -10.96 2.42 8.47
CA LEU A 224 -10.40 3.74 8.19
C LEU A 224 -9.34 3.67 7.08
N TYR A 225 -8.43 2.70 7.16
CA TYR A 225 -7.41 2.50 6.14
C TYR A 225 -7.99 2.11 4.78
N PHE A 226 -8.97 1.19 4.77
CA PHE A 226 -9.61 0.74 3.56
C PHE A 226 -10.39 1.87 2.86
N ILE A 227 -11.12 2.67 3.64
CA ILE A 227 -11.86 3.85 3.15
C ILE A 227 -10.91 4.86 2.52
N LEU A 228 -9.82 5.22 3.21
CA LEU A 228 -8.82 6.16 2.68
C LEU A 228 -8.24 5.67 1.36
N HIS A 229 -7.92 4.37 1.26
CA HIS A 229 -7.44 3.80 0.02
C HIS A 229 -8.48 3.93 -1.10
N ILE A 230 -9.74 3.51 -0.88
CA ILE A 230 -10.79 3.58 -1.91
C ILE A 230 -11.03 5.02 -2.37
N VAL A 231 -11.13 5.97 -1.44
CA VAL A 231 -11.35 7.39 -1.76
C VAL A 231 -10.20 7.94 -2.60
N HIS A 232 -8.96 7.77 -2.15
CA HIS A 232 -7.84 8.45 -2.78
C HIS A 232 -7.28 7.70 -3.99
N PHE A 233 -7.25 6.37 -3.97
CA PHE A 233 -6.70 5.54 -5.04
C PHE A 233 -7.72 5.23 -6.13
N ASN A 234 -8.95 4.83 -5.76
CA ASN A 234 -10.01 4.50 -6.74
C ASN A 234 -10.87 5.71 -7.11
N LYS A 235 -10.82 6.81 -6.35
CA LYS A 235 -11.68 7.99 -6.53
C LYS A 235 -13.19 7.68 -6.36
N GLU A 236 -13.51 6.65 -5.57
CA GLU A 236 -14.89 6.25 -5.26
C GLU A 236 -15.40 7.00 -4.03
N TYR A 237 -15.63 8.31 -4.16
CA TYR A 237 -15.95 9.21 -3.04
C TYR A 237 -17.26 8.86 -2.32
N GLU A 238 -18.34 8.65 -3.07
CA GLU A 238 -19.67 8.33 -2.51
C GLU A 238 -19.59 7.05 -1.66
N ARG A 239 -18.96 6.00 -2.21
CA ARG A 239 -18.75 4.74 -1.51
C ARG A 239 -17.90 4.92 -0.26
N GLY A 240 -16.84 5.73 -0.33
CA GLY A 240 -15.99 6.05 0.81
C GLY A 240 -16.76 6.68 1.97
N PHE A 241 -17.58 7.69 1.68
CA PHE A 241 -18.45 8.31 2.68
C PHE A 241 -19.51 7.34 3.23
N SER A 242 -20.17 6.57 2.37
CA SER A 242 -21.14 5.55 2.80
C SER A 242 -20.51 4.55 3.77
N LEU A 243 -19.32 4.03 3.45
CA LEU A 243 -18.60 3.10 4.32
C LEU A 243 -18.17 3.75 5.65
N LEU A 244 -17.67 4.99 5.61
CA LEU A 244 -17.29 5.72 6.82
C LEU A 244 -18.47 5.87 7.77
N PHE A 245 -19.63 6.21 7.23
CA PHE A 245 -20.84 6.42 8.00
C PHE A 245 -21.43 5.10 8.51
N GLU A 246 -21.59 4.10 7.64
CA GLU A 246 -22.19 2.81 8.02
C GLU A 246 -21.29 1.97 8.94
N LYS A 247 -19.97 1.94 8.68
CA LYS A 247 -19.06 0.97 9.32
C LYS A 247 -18.26 1.56 10.48
N VAL A 248 -18.05 2.88 10.52
CA VAL A 248 -17.16 3.49 11.52
C VAL A 248 -17.89 4.48 12.43
N ALA A 249 -18.60 5.45 11.87
CA ALA A 249 -19.32 6.45 12.65
C ALA A 249 -20.59 5.85 13.32
N GLY A 250 -21.19 4.83 12.70
CA GLY A 250 -22.41 4.19 13.17
C GLY A 250 -23.65 5.06 12.95
N ASN A 251 -24.83 4.43 12.95
CA ASN A 251 -26.11 5.07 12.65
C ASN A 251 -26.52 6.12 13.71
N GLY A 252 -26.08 7.37 13.56
CA GLY A 252 -26.77 8.55 14.08
C GLY A 252 -26.03 9.35 15.15
N LYS A 253 -25.38 8.68 16.10
CA LYS A 253 -24.94 9.33 17.36
C LYS A 253 -23.54 9.95 17.31
N ARG A 254 -22.61 9.43 16.49
CA ARG A 254 -21.27 10.02 16.34
C ARG A 254 -21.24 11.14 15.29
N TYR A 255 -22.24 11.23 14.41
CA TYR A 255 -22.28 12.23 13.32
C TYR A 255 -22.27 13.67 13.80
N HIS A 256 -23.08 14.03 14.78
CA HIS A 256 -23.14 15.42 15.24
C HIS A 256 -21.81 15.91 15.79
N LYS A 257 -20.97 15.01 16.34
CA LYS A 257 -19.64 15.37 16.82
C LYS A 257 -18.61 15.61 15.69
N MET A 258 -18.87 15.14 14.48
CA MET A 258 -17.96 15.34 13.35
C MET A 258 -17.96 16.77 12.80
N PHE A 259 -19.01 17.54 13.09
CA PHE A 259 -19.21 18.88 12.52
C PHE A 259 -18.77 20.02 13.44
N TYR A 260 -18.30 19.75 14.66
CA TYR A 260 -17.78 20.81 15.52
C TYR A 260 -16.36 21.19 15.11
N ASN A 261 -16.06 22.49 15.19
CA ASN A 261 -14.75 23.06 14.92
C ASN A 261 -13.78 22.72 16.07
N ASP A 262 -13.36 21.46 16.12
CA ASP A 262 -12.28 20.99 16.94
C ASP A 262 -10.94 21.40 16.31
N THR A 263 -9.91 21.63 17.13
CA THR A 263 -8.55 21.78 16.58
C THR A 263 -8.08 20.43 16.04
N ILE A 264 -7.19 20.43 15.05
CA ILE A 264 -6.69 19.18 14.45
C ILE A 264 -6.12 18.24 15.52
N GLU A 265 -5.53 18.80 16.59
CA GLU A 265 -5.00 18.06 17.73
C GLU A 265 -6.06 17.29 18.53
N SER A 266 -7.28 17.80 18.64
CA SER A 266 -8.36 17.18 19.41
C SER A 266 -9.24 16.24 18.60
N MET A 267 -9.05 16.17 17.28
CA MET A 267 -9.82 15.29 16.42
C MET A 267 -9.49 13.81 16.68
N THR A 268 -10.54 13.00 16.78
CA THR A 268 -10.45 11.53 16.70
C THR A 268 -9.99 11.09 15.31
N ASN A 269 -9.48 9.86 15.19
CA ASN A 269 -9.05 9.31 13.89
C ASN A 269 -10.19 9.27 12.87
N VAL A 270 -11.43 9.07 13.32
CA VAL A 270 -12.61 9.10 12.45
C VAL A 270 -12.94 10.52 11.97
N GLN A 271 -12.93 11.52 12.87
CA GLN A 271 -13.13 12.94 12.49
C GLN A 271 -12.05 13.42 11.52
N LEU A 272 -10.79 13.06 11.81
CA LEU A 272 -9.66 13.42 10.97
C LEU A 272 -9.76 12.79 9.58
N THR A 273 -10.15 11.51 9.51
CA THR A 273 -10.38 10.81 8.24
C THR A 273 -11.52 11.45 7.45
N TYR A 274 -12.64 11.78 8.10
CA TYR A 274 -13.74 12.52 7.46
C TYR A 274 -13.24 13.83 6.85
N LYS A 275 -12.53 14.65 7.63
CA LYS A 275 -12.01 15.96 7.19
C LYS A 275 -11.00 15.84 6.05
N LEU A 276 -10.13 14.82 6.08
CA LEU A 276 -9.21 14.52 4.99
C LEU A 276 -9.94 14.18 3.69
N ILE A 277 -10.98 13.36 3.76
CA ILE A 277 -11.80 13.00 2.58
C ILE A 277 -12.53 14.24 2.07
N GLU A 278 -13.21 14.97 2.94
CA GLU A 278 -13.96 16.21 2.62
C GLU A 278 -13.04 17.23 1.92
N ALA A 279 -11.93 17.61 2.56
CA ALA A 279 -10.99 18.59 2.01
C ALA A 279 -10.40 18.13 0.66
N PHE A 280 -10.13 16.83 0.48
CA PHE A 280 -9.65 16.32 -0.79
C PHE A 280 -10.72 16.39 -1.89
N THR A 281 -11.97 16.02 -1.59
CA THR A 281 -13.08 16.06 -2.55
C THR A 281 -13.45 17.49 -2.96
N GLU A 282 -13.34 18.44 -2.04
CA GLU A 282 -13.59 19.86 -2.29
C GLU A 282 -12.41 20.58 -2.95
N HIS A 283 -11.30 19.87 -3.19
CA HIS A 283 -10.04 20.44 -3.70
C HIS A 283 -9.49 21.54 -2.77
N ASN A 284 -9.84 21.50 -1.49
CA ASN A 284 -9.27 22.35 -0.43
C ASN A 284 -7.93 21.77 0.03
N TYR A 285 -6.95 21.79 -0.88
CA TYR A 285 -5.64 21.18 -0.65
C TYR A 285 -4.84 21.88 0.45
N PHE A 286 -5.15 23.13 0.78
CA PHE A 286 -4.51 23.83 1.89
C PHE A 286 -4.85 23.16 3.23
N GLU A 287 -6.14 22.98 3.51
CA GLU A 287 -6.60 22.30 4.71
C GLU A 287 -6.14 20.83 4.74
N TRP A 288 -6.21 20.15 3.60
CA TRP A 288 -5.69 18.79 3.46
C TRP A 288 -4.20 18.68 3.83
N LEU A 289 -3.35 19.58 3.32
CA LEU A 289 -1.92 19.62 3.62
C LEU A 289 -1.64 19.96 5.09
N GLN A 290 -2.45 20.81 5.73
CA GLN A 290 -2.33 21.07 7.15
C GLN A 290 -2.55 19.80 7.99
N MET A 291 -3.59 19.04 7.68
CA MET A 291 -3.87 17.76 8.34
C MET A 291 -2.78 16.71 8.03
N TYR A 292 -2.36 16.59 6.77
CA TYR A 292 -1.28 15.68 6.38
C TYR A 292 0.03 15.98 7.12
N ASN A 293 0.41 17.25 7.26
CA ASN A 293 1.60 17.66 7.99
C ASN A 293 1.48 17.41 9.50
N TYR A 294 0.28 17.60 10.07
CA TYR A 294 0.02 17.28 11.47
C TYR A 294 0.28 15.80 11.78
N LEU A 295 -0.18 14.89 10.91
CA LEU A 295 0.04 13.44 11.03
C LEU A 295 1.53 13.06 11.03
N GLY A 296 2.41 13.91 10.49
CA GLY A 296 3.84 13.63 10.35
C GLY A 296 4.74 14.20 11.43
N THR A 297 4.27 15.17 12.22
CA THR A 297 5.14 16.01 13.05
C THR A 297 4.86 15.93 14.56
N LYS A 298 3.68 15.45 14.96
CA LYS A 298 3.19 15.63 16.34
C LYS A 298 2.49 14.40 16.95
N THR A 299 2.60 13.21 16.34
CA THR A 299 1.78 12.08 16.76
C THR A 299 2.60 10.80 16.98
N ASP A 300 2.64 10.35 18.23
CA ASP A 300 3.08 8.99 18.59
C ASP A 300 1.97 7.94 18.34
N ASP A 301 0.82 8.39 17.84
CA ASP A 301 -0.31 7.53 17.48
C ASP A 301 0.01 6.77 16.19
N GLN A 302 0.21 5.45 16.33
CA GLN A 302 0.50 4.54 15.22
C GLN A 302 -0.57 4.59 14.12
N VAL A 303 -1.85 4.79 14.48
CA VAL A 303 -2.93 4.87 13.49
C VAL A 303 -2.79 6.11 12.62
N LYS A 304 -2.42 7.24 13.22
CA LYS A 304 -2.15 8.49 12.49
C LYS A 304 -0.95 8.35 11.55
N GLN A 305 0.09 7.65 11.98
CA GLN A 305 1.25 7.36 11.12
C GLN A 305 0.87 6.48 9.93
N HIS A 306 0.06 5.45 10.16
CA HIS A 306 -0.47 4.61 9.08
C HIS A 306 -1.38 5.38 8.11
N ILE A 307 -2.28 6.24 8.61
CA ILE A 307 -3.10 7.15 7.78
C ILE A 307 -2.19 7.97 6.88
N ARG A 308 -1.13 8.59 7.43
CA ARG A 308 -0.18 9.37 6.66
C ARG A 308 0.49 8.54 5.56
N SER A 309 0.94 7.34 5.86
CA SER A 309 1.56 6.46 4.86
C SER A 309 0.60 6.12 3.72
N ILE A 310 -0.68 5.86 4.02
CA ILE A 310 -1.70 5.64 2.98
C ILE A 310 -1.86 6.89 2.12
N LEU A 311 -2.05 8.06 2.73
CA LEU A 311 -2.20 9.33 1.99
C LEU A 311 -0.97 9.64 1.12
N LYS A 312 0.23 9.35 1.62
CA LYS A 312 1.47 9.51 0.85
C LYS A 312 1.47 8.59 -0.37
N ALA A 313 1.06 7.34 -0.20
CA ALA A 313 0.99 6.35 -1.27
C ALA A 313 -0.11 6.66 -2.31
N THR A 314 -1.21 7.29 -1.92
CA THR A 314 -2.42 7.37 -2.77
C THR A 314 -2.87 8.77 -3.17
N ALA A 315 -2.45 9.84 -2.48
CA ALA A 315 -3.06 11.17 -2.63
C ALA A 315 -2.06 12.33 -2.71
N LEU A 316 -0.87 12.19 -2.11
CA LEU A 316 0.07 13.31 -2.00
C LEU A 316 0.53 13.80 -3.38
N GLN A 317 0.91 12.88 -4.26
CA GLN A 317 1.40 13.25 -5.60
C GLN A 317 0.33 13.97 -6.41
N ASP A 318 -0.89 13.40 -6.48
CA ASP A 318 -2.03 14.02 -7.16
C ASP A 318 -2.32 15.43 -6.63
N THR A 319 -2.33 15.58 -5.30
CA THR A 319 -2.52 16.88 -4.63
C THR A 319 -1.46 17.90 -5.07
N LEU A 320 -0.19 17.51 -5.10
CA LEU A 320 0.91 18.41 -5.49
C LEU A 320 0.85 18.79 -6.98
N GLU A 321 0.48 17.85 -7.84
CA GLU A 321 0.30 18.09 -9.28
C GLU A 321 -0.85 19.08 -9.54
N ASP A 322 -1.98 18.89 -8.86
CA ASP A 322 -3.14 19.78 -8.96
C ASP A 322 -2.81 21.19 -8.47
N ILE A 323 -2.12 21.34 -7.33
CA ILE A 323 -1.65 22.65 -6.84
C ILE A 323 -0.73 23.31 -7.87
N SER A 324 0.23 22.56 -8.43
CA SER A 324 1.16 23.08 -9.43
C SER A 324 0.44 23.60 -10.68
N LYS A 325 -0.58 22.87 -11.14
CA LYS A 325 -1.42 23.24 -12.28
C LYS A 325 -2.16 24.57 -12.03
N HIS A 326 -2.78 24.72 -10.86
CA HIS A 326 -3.48 25.96 -10.50
C HIS A 326 -2.53 27.16 -10.41
N TYR A 327 -1.32 26.96 -9.88
CA TYR A 327 -0.32 28.04 -9.79
C TYR A 327 0.16 28.50 -11.16
N ARG A 328 0.42 27.57 -12.10
CA ARG A 328 0.79 27.91 -13.48
C ARG A 328 -0.31 28.66 -14.20
N ALA A 329 -1.58 28.27 -14.00
CA ALA A 329 -2.71 29.00 -14.56
C ALA A 329 -2.77 30.44 -14.03
N ALA A 330 -2.56 30.63 -12.74
CA ALA A 330 -2.60 31.96 -12.11
C ALA A 330 -1.46 32.91 -12.51
N ILE A 331 -0.34 32.41 -13.04
CA ILE A 331 0.77 33.24 -13.56
C ILE A 331 0.50 33.75 -14.98
N LEU A 332 -0.30 33.01 -15.75
CA LEU A 332 -0.59 33.34 -17.15
C LEU A 332 -1.71 34.39 -17.30
N TYR A 333 -2.45 34.66 -16.22
CA TYR A 333 -3.42 35.75 -16.11
C TYR A 333 -2.81 36.92 -15.34
#